data_AF-A0AAN9K1Z8-F1
#
_entry.id   AF-A0AAN9K1Z8-F1
#
_cell.length_a   1.000
_cell.length_b   1.000
_cell.length_c   1.000
_cell.angle_alpha   90.00
_cell.angle_beta   90.00
_cell.angle_gamma   90.00
#
_symmetry.space_group_name_H-M   'P 1'
#
loop_
_entity.id
_entity.type
_entity.pdbx_description
1 polymer ?
#
loop_
_entity_poly.entity_id
_entity_poly.type
_entity_poly.pdbx_seq_one_letter_code
_entity_poly.pdbx_strand_id
1 'polypeptide(L)'
;MSKVSVCMAAFFFFLFLAIACAGRTGPASSYVILNNIQHGVLEEERINIEETCQGIGKEECLMRRTLSAHEKKKMKRYLLKTEPSEWSWEDQAANGGISNWDGVKNKQAQKYLKSMSLHDLCFFYHSGPKARRIVGVVSVVREWYTDGDAGAVDVKAVGEMRTPVDLKEMKHFKDFALLRQPRLSVVPVPDDIWDNICALGGGYHGDGDGDDDGDGDGDGDGDGNSLNC
;
A
#
# COMPACT_ATOMS: atom_id res chain seq x y z
N MET A 1 9.44 -63.40 -28.03
CA MET A 1 7.98 -63.35 -28.24
C MET A 1 7.45 -62.25 -27.30
N SER A 2 6.87 -61.14 -27.70
CA SER A 2 6.22 -60.75 -28.96
C SER A 2 6.21 -59.22 -29.05
N LYS A 3 6.62 -58.68 -30.21
CA LYS A 3 6.62 -57.25 -30.58
C LYS A 3 5.22 -56.71 -30.89
N VAL A 4 4.18 -57.12 -30.14
CA VAL A 4 2.78 -56.85 -30.53
C VAL A 4 2.01 -56.02 -29.48
N SER A 5 2.54 -55.84 -28.27
CA SER A 5 1.81 -55.11 -27.21
C SER A 5 1.97 -53.58 -27.26
N VAL A 6 3.02 -53.06 -27.89
CA VAL A 6 3.32 -51.61 -27.88
C VAL A 6 2.63 -50.84 -29.02
N CYS A 7 2.15 -51.52 -30.07
CA CYS A 7 1.52 -50.87 -31.23
C CYS A 7 -0.02 -50.69 -31.11
N MET A 8 -0.69 -51.31 -30.14
CA MET A 8 -2.14 -51.19 -29.96
C MET A 8 -2.55 -49.99 -29.08
N ALA A 9 -1.64 -49.45 -28.27
CA ALA A 9 -1.93 -48.31 -27.40
C ALA A 9 -1.73 -46.93 -28.07
N ALA A 10 -1.04 -46.86 -29.20
CA ALA A 10 -0.78 -45.61 -29.93
C ALA A 10 -1.82 -45.28 -31.02
N PHE A 11 -2.72 -46.22 -31.33
CA PHE A 11 -3.77 -46.03 -32.35
C PHE A 11 -5.13 -45.56 -31.81
N PHE A 12 -5.32 -45.57 -30.48
CA PHE A 12 -6.55 -45.08 -29.85
C PHE A 12 -6.52 -43.59 -29.46
N PHE A 13 -5.39 -42.90 -29.65
CA PHE A 13 -5.29 -41.46 -29.42
C PHE A 13 -5.62 -40.62 -30.68
N PHE A 14 -5.96 -41.28 -31.80
CA PHE A 14 -6.15 -40.63 -33.10
C PHE A 14 -7.59 -40.65 -33.64
N LEU A 15 -8.60 -41.04 -32.86
CA LEU A 15 -9.96 -41.18 -33.41
C LEU A 15 -11.14 -40.65 -32.58
N PHE A 16 -10.93 -39.71 -31.66
CA PHE A 16 -12.04 -38.97 -31.05
C PHE A 16 -11.65 -37.51 -30.78
N LEU A 17 -11.79 -36.66 -31.81
CA LEU A 17 -12.58 -35.42 -31.79
C LEU A 17 -12.28 -34.63 -33.08
N ALA A 18 -12.64 -35.22 -34.21
CA ALA A 18 -13.12 -34.45 -35.35
C ALA A 18 -14.64 -34.47 -35.25
N ILE A 19 -15.24 -33.32 -34.90
CA ILE A 19 -16.64 -32.83 -35.03
C ILE A 19 -16.61 -31.60 -34.08
N ALA A 20 -16.75 -30.33 -34.47
CA ALA A 20 -17.40 -29.74 -35.62
C ALA A 20 -16.74 -28.39 -36.00
N CYS A 21 -16.67 -28.12 -37.30
CA CYS A 21 -16.50 -26.79 -37.87
C CYS A 21 -17.89 -26.19 -38.15
N ALA A 22 -18.11 -24.93 -37.75
CA ALA A 22 -19.04 -23.91 -38.27
C ALA A 22 -19.42 -23.00 -37.09
N GLY A 23 -19.50 -21.68 -37.16
CA GLY A 23 -19.42 -20.73 -38.25
C GLY A 23 -19.31 -19.31 -37.68
N ARG A 24 -19.04 -18.39 -38.59
CA ARG A 24 -18.56 -17.02 -38.50
C ARG A 24 -19.57 -16.00 -37.89
N THR A 25 -19.04 -14.78 -37.68
CA THR A 25 -19.66 -13.43 -37.56
C THR A 25 -20.14 -12.92 -36.19
N GLY A 26 -19.48 -11.85 -35.68
CA GLY A 26 -20.18 -10.79 -34.93
C GLY A 26 -21.07 -9.96 -35.88
N PRO A 27 -21.84 -8.94 -35.45
CA PRO A 27 -21.48 -7.96 -34.42
C PRO A 27 -22.65 -7.54 -33.49
N ALA A 28 -22.38 -6.49 -32.69
CA ALA A 28 -23.33 -5.49 -32.18
C ALA A 28 -24.18 -5.82 -30.93
N SER A 29 -23.97 -4.97 -29.91
CA SER A 29 -25.00 -4.13 -29.29
C SER A 29 -26.40 -4.74 -29.10
N SER A 30 -26.78 -5.02 -27.85
CA SER A 30 -28.00 -4.45 -27.25
C SER A 30 -28.25 -5.00 -25.83
N TYR A 31 -28.63 -4.07 -24.97
CA TYR A 31 -29.35 -4.20 -23.71
C TYR A 31 -30.40 -5.33 -23.71
N VAL A 32 -30.60 -6.03 -22.58
CA VAL A 32 -31.86 -6.04 -21.80
C VAL A 32 -31.65 -6.68 -20.41
N ILE A 33 -32.09 -5.90 -19.43
CA ILE A 33 -32.46 -6.13 -18.04
C ILE A 33 -32.89 -7.57 -17.67
N LEU A 34 -32.36 -8.09 -16.55
CA LEU A 34 -33.12 -8.93 -15.63
C LEU A 34 -32.87 -8.43 -14.20
N ASN A 35 -33.89 -7.80 -13.63
CA ASN A 35 -33.93 -7.41 -12.23
C ASN A 35 -34.29 -8.61 -11.35
N ASN A 36 -33.63 -8.63 -10.19
CA ASN A 36 -34.15 -8.85 -8.84
C ASN A 36 -33.80 -10.15 -8.06
N ILE A 37 -33.21 -9.90 -6.88
CA ILE A 37 -33.26 -10.65 -5.59
C ILE A 37 -32.21 -11.79 -5.47
N GLN A 38 -31.22 -11.84 -4.55
CA GLN A 38 -30.98 -11.18 -3.25
C GLN A 38 -29.50 -11.35 -2.80
N HIS A 39 -29.00 -10.36 -2.03
CA HIS A 39 -28.00 -10.47 -0.95
C HIS A 39 -26.47 -10.43 -1.25
N GLY A 40 -25.91 -9.21 -1.24
CA GLY A 40 -24.84 -8.84 -0.29
C GLY A 40 -23.37 -9.05 -0.68
N VAL A 41 -22.86 -8.25 -1.63
CA VAL A 41 -21.42 -8.03 -1.83
C VAL A 41 -21.17 -6.52 -1.88
N LEU A 42 -20.13 -6.05 -1.18
CA LEU A 42 -19.67 -4.67 -1.22
C LEU A 42 -19.33 -4.29 -2.67
N GLU A 43 -20.24 -3.58 -3.33
CA GLU A 43 -19.97 -2.98 -4.63
C GLU A 43 -19.12 -1.72 -4.42
N GLU A 44 -17.96 -1.70 -5.06
CA GLU A 44 -17.36 -0.44 -5.50
C GLU A 44 -18.44 0.29 -6.30
N GLU A 45 -18.94 1.41 -5.77
CA GLU A 45 -19.78 2.33 -6.54
C GLU A 45 -18.93 2.85 -7.71
N ARG A 46 -19.00 2.14 -8.83
CA ARG A 46 -18.52 2.63 -10.13
C ARG A 46 -19.54 3.67 -10.58
N ILE A 47 -19.35 4.91 -10.12
CA ILE A 47 -20.12 6.06 -10.59
C ILE A 47 -19.99 6.09 -12.12
N ASN A 48 -21.12 6.02 -12.81
CA ASN A 48 -21.16 6.05 -14.27
C ASN A 48 -21.07 7.51 -14.73
N ILE A 49 -19.84 7.99 -14.99
CA ILE A 49 -19.50 9.42 -15.18
C ILE A 49 -20.08 10.04 -16.48
N GLU A 50 -20.64 9.23 -17.39
CA GLU A 50 -21.21 9.76 -18.64
C GLU A 50 -22.54 10.50 -18.43
N GLU A 51 -23.31 10.21 -17.38
CA GLU A 51 -24.57 10.92 -17.10
C GLU A 51 -24.37 12.27 -16.39
N THR A 52 -23.19 12.53 -15.81
CA THR A 52 -22.97 13.69 -14.93
C THR A 52 -22.54 14.98 -15.64
N CYS A 53 -22.27 14.94 -16.95
CA CYS A 53 -21.90 16.13 -17.74
C CYS A 53 -23.04 16.67 -18.61
N GLN A 54 -24.27 16.17 -18.44
CA GLN A 54 -25.40 16.63 -19.23
C GLN A 54 -25.77 18.07 -18.84
N GLY A 55 -25.59 19.01 -19.76
CA GLY A 55 -25.86 20.45 -19.55
C GLY A 55 -24.65 21.26 -19.06
N ILE A 56 -23.49 20.63 -18.84
CA ILE A 56 -22.26 21.29 -18.41
C ILE A 56 -21.41 21.65 -19.65
N GLY A 57 -20.82 22.85 -19.67
CA GLY A 57 -19.93 23.28 -20.76
C GLY A 57 -18.75 22.32 -20.92
N LYS A 58 -18.28 22.09 -22.16
CA LYS A 58 -17.20 21.13 -22.45
C LYS A 58 -15.94 21.37 -21.61
N GLU A 59 -15.61 22.64 -21.35
CA GLU A 59 -14.45 23.00 -20.51
C GLU A 59 -14.67 22.70 -19.03
N GLU A 60 -15.88 22.90 -18.50
CA GLU A 60 -16.21 22.65 -17.10
C GLU A 60 -16.27 21.14 -16.80
N CYS A 61 -16.79 20.32 -17.73
CA CYS A 61 -16.72 18.86 -17.64
C CYS A 61 -15.26 18.36 -17.75
N LEU A 62 -14.44 18.98 -18.60
CA LEU A 62 -13.02 18.66 -18.72
C LEU A 62 -12.26 19.00 -17.42
N MET A 63 -12.56 20.14 -16.80
CA MET A 63 -11.97 20.57 -15.53
C MET A 63 -12.38 19.68 -14.36
N ARG A 64 -13.66 19.27 -14.29
CA ARG A 64 -14.10 18.27 -13.29
C ARG A 64 -13.40 16.92 -13.49
N ARG A 65 -13.19 16.46 -14.73
CA ARG A 65 -12.48 15.21 -15.01
C ARG A 65 -11.01 15.27 -14.62
N THR A 66 -10.33 16.38 -14.88
CA THR A 66 -8.93 16.54 -14.49
C THR A 66 -8.80 16.65 -12.96
N LEU A 67 -9.71 17.35 -12.29
CA LEU A 67 -9.74 17.47 -10.83
C LEU A 67 -10.13 16.16 -10.13
N SER A 68 -11.05 15.38 -10.69
CA SER A 68 -11.40 14.03 -10.20
C SER A 68 -10.35 12.97 -10.52
N ALA A 69 -9.60 13.10 -11.60
CA ALA A 69 -8.41 12.27 -11.81
C ALA A 69 -7.25 12.71 -10.89
N HIS A 70 -7.22 13.97 -10.48
CA HIS A 70 -6.37 14.50 -9.40
C HIS A 70 -6.97 14.29 -8.01
N GLU A 71 -8.15 13.66 -7.87
CA GLU A 71 -8.77 13.43 -6.55
C GLU A 71 -7.83 12.56 -5.73
N LYS A 72 -7.20 13.24 -4.77
CA LYS A 72 -6.60 12.75 -3.53
C LYS A 72 -6.30 11.26 -3.60
N LYS A 73 -5.23 10.91 -4.29
CA LYS A 73 -4.61 9.59 -4.11
C LYS A 73 -4.38 9.41 -2.62
N LYS A 74 -5.13 8.49 -2.03
CA LYS A 74 -5.04 8.20 -0.60
C LYS A 74 -3.61 7.77 -0.29
N MET A 75 -2.97 8.51 0.61
CA MET A 75 -1.61 8.23 1.08
C MET A 75 -1.58 6.80 1.63
N LYS A 76 -0.63 6.01 1.14
CA LYS A 76 -0.46 4.65 1.66
C LYS A 76 0.57 4.69 2.78
N ARG A 77 0.35 3.81 3.74
CA ARG A 77 1.19 3.67 4.93
C ARG A 77 1.87 2.31 4.94
N TYR A 78 3.14 2.30 5.31
CA TYR A 78 3.95 1.09 5.36
C TYR A 78 4.80 1.05 6.64
N LEU A 79 5.47 -0.07 6.85
CA LEU A 79 6.46 -0.26 7.88
C LEU A 79 7.70 -0.90 7.24
N LEU A 80 8.84 -0.30 7.51
CA LEU A 80 10.14 -0.67 6.98
C LEU A 80 11.02 -1.21 8.11
N LYS A 81 11.44 -2.48 8.00
CA LYS A 81 12.30 -3.13 8.98
C LYS A 81 13.77 -2.96 8.61
N THR A 82 14.57 -2.64 9.62
CA THR A 82 16.03 -2.66 9.58
C THR A 82 16.57 -3.20 10.89
N GLU A 83 17.77 -3.78 10.91
CA GLU A 83 18.47 -4.07 12.15
C GLU A 83 19.28 -2.83 12.58
N PRO A 84 19.25 -2.41 13.86
CA PRO A 84 20.00 -1.23 14.30
C PRO A 84 21.51 -1.31 14.08
N SER A 85 22.05 -2.53 13.93
CA SER A 85 23.46 -2.74 13.59
C SER A 85 23.78 -2.56 12.11
N GLU A 86 22.78 -2.61 11.23
CA GLU A 86 22.93 -2.38 9.80
C GLU A 86 22.59 -0.92 9.45
N TRP A 87 21.45 -0.43 9.94
CA TRP A 87 21.03 0.96 9.76
C TRP A 87 20.08 1.38 10.89
N SER A 88 20.56 2.25 11.78
CA SER A 88 19.83 2.78 12.93
C SER A 88 19.07 4.07 12.61
N TRP A 89 18.30 4.58 13.58
CA TRP A 89 17.63 5.88 13.41
C TRP A 89 18.65 7.03 13.48
N GLU A 90 19.67 6.85 14.31
CA GLU A 90 20.79 7.76 14.45
C GLU A 90 21.59 7.88 13.14
N ASP A 91 21.79 6.76 12.43
CA ASP A 91 22.40 6.77 11.10
C ASP A 91 21.54 7.51 10.08
N GLN A 92 20.22 7.29 10.10
CA GLN A 92 19.27 8.00 9.25
C GLN A 92 19.36 9.52 9.48
N ALA A 93 19.33 9.95 10.74
CA ALA A 93 19.40 11.36 11.12
C ALA A 93 20.76 11.97 10.72
N ALA A 94 21.87 11.26 10.94
CA ALA A 94 23.20 11.70 10.59
C ALA A 94 23.42 11.83 9.07
N ASN A 95 22.73 11.02 8.24
CA ASN A 95 22.84 11.05 6.77
C ASN A 95 21.95 12.12 6.12
N GLY A 96 21.75 13.27 6.78
CA GLY A 96 20.87 14.34 6.31
C GLY A 96 19.39 13.92 6.24
N GLY A 97 19.03 12.85 6.95
CA GLY A 97 17.68 12.32 6.98
C GLY A 97 17.30 11.49 5.76
N ILE A 98 18.16 11.28 4.74
CA ILE A 98 17.78 10.55 3.51
C ILE A 98 18.54 9.21 3.43
N SER A 99 17.86 8.15 2.98
CA SER A 99 18.51 6.86 2.71
C SER A 99 17.80 6.13 1.58
N ASN A 100 18.55 5.28 0.87
CA ASN A 100 18.00 4.36 -0.11
C ASN A 100 17.62 3.04 0.59
N TRP A 101 16.37 2.61 0.43
CA TRP A 101 15.86 1.38 1.01
C TRP A 101 16.10 0.20 0.07
N ASP A 102 17.36 -0.24 0.01
CA ASP A 102 17.83 -1.33 -0.85
C ASP A 102 17.89 -2.69 -0.12
N GLY A 103 18.60 -3.67 -0.68
CA GLY A 103 18.87 -4.96 -0.02
C GLY A 103 17.66 -5.91 0.13
N VAL A 104 16.46 -5.48 -0.25
CA VAL A 104 15.22 -6.27 -0.11
C VAL A 104 15.17 -7.41 -1.11
N LYS A 105 15.41 -8.64 -0.66
CA LYS A 105 15.39 -9.86 -1.50
C LYS A 105 14.01 -10.51 -1.63
N ASN A 106 13.11 -10.27 -0.68
CA ASN A 106 11.78 -10.88 -0.68
C ASN A 106 10.89 -10.25 -1.77
N LYS A 107 10.38 -11.06 -2.71
CA LYS A 107 9.57 -10.59 -3.85
C LYS A 107 8.27 -9.88 -3.44
N GLN A 108 7.64 -10.30 -2.34
CA GLN A 108 6.45 -9.63 -1.81
C GLN A 108 6.80 -8.26 -1.24
N ALA A 109 7.89 -8.16 -0.47
CA ALA A 109 8.39 -6.88 0.04
C ALA A 109 8.78 -5.94 -1.12
N GLN A 110 9.46 -6.45 -2.15
CA GLN A 110 9.75 -5.70 -3.38
C GLN A 110 8.47 -5.20 -4.06
N LYS A 111 7.39 -5.99 -4.08
CA LYS A 111 6.10 -5.55 -4.63
C LYS A 111 5.53 -4.37 -3.84
N TYR A 112 5.65 -4.36 -2.52
CA TYR A 112 5.22 -3.22 -1.70
C TYR A 112 6.06 -1.97 -1.96
N LEU A 113 7.39 -2.10 -2.03
CA LEU A 113 8.27 -0.98 -2.42
C LEU A 113 7.92 -0.41 -3.80
N LYS A 114 7.65 -1.28 -4.78
CA LYS A 114 7.17 -0.86 -6.12
C LYS A 114 5.79 -0.20 -6.12
N SER A 115 5.00 -0.41 -5.07
CA SER A 115 3.64 0.14 -4.94
C SER A 115 3.60 1.45 -4.14
N MET A 116 4.75 1.85 -3.57
CA MET A 116 4.91 3.13 -2.88
C MET A 116 4.91 4.27 -3.87
N SER A 117 4.50 5.43 -3.40
CA SER A 117 4.46 6.66 -4.17
C SER A 117 5.04 7.80 -3.36
N LEU A 118 5.37 8.90 -4.03
CA LEU A 118 5.89 10.08 -3.35
C LEU A 118 4.99 10.48 -2.18
N HIS A 119 5.65 10.84 -1.07
CA HIS A 119 5.07 11.21 0.21
C HIS A 119 4.41 10.08 1.03
N ASP A 120 4.32 8.84 0.53
CA ASP A 120 3.82 7.71 1.33
C ASP A 120 4.61 7.60 2.63
N LEU A 121 3.91 7.45 3.76
CA LEU A 121 4.52 7.43 5.09
C LEU A 121 4.86 6.01 5.49
N CYS A 122 5.99 5.87 6.18
CA CYS A 122 6.55 4.60 6.57
C CYS A 122 7.03 4.66 8.02
N PHE A 123 6.59 3.72 8.85
CA PHE A 123 7.21 3.51 10.16
C PHE A 123 8.61 2.93 9.98
N PHE A 124 9.59 3.54 10.64
CA PHE A 124 10.94 3.03 10.79
C PHE A 124 10.97 2.04 11.97
N TYR A 125 11.09 0.75 11.66
CA TYR A 125 11.02 -0.33 12.63
C TYR A 125 12.39 -0.97 12.83
N HIS A 126 12.89 -0.89 14.06
CA HIS A 126 14.04 -1.68 14.48
C HIS A 126 13.62 -3.13 14.69
N SER A 127 14.38 -4.03 14.09
CA SER A 127 14.19 -5.47 14.15
C SER A 127 15.35 -6.17 14.86
N GLY A 128 15.30 -7.51 14.93
CA GLY A 128 16.27 -8.31 15.69
C GLY A 128 15.82 -8.65 17.11
N PRO A 129 16.64 -9.34 17.92
CA PRO A 129 16.25 -9.86 19.23
C PRO A 129 16.20 -8.81 20.35
N LYS A 130 16.94 -7.70 20.23
CA LYS A 130 17.15 -6.72 21.32
C LYS A 130 16.35 -5.41 21.18
N ALA A 131 15.79 -5.12 20.01
CA ALA A 131 15.21 -3.80 19.72
C ALA A 131 13.98 -3.86 18.80
N ARG A 132 12.98 -4.68 19.12
CA ARG A 132 11.76 -4.83 18.30
C ARG A 132 10.76 -3.72 18.56
N ARG A 133 10.93 -2.57 17.91
CA ARG A 133 10.11 -1.38 18.16
C ARG A 133 10.06 -0.44 16.95
N ILE A 134 9.02 0.39 16.90
CA ILE A 134 8.92 1.52 15.98
C ILE A 134 9.62 2.72 16.65
N VAL A 135 10.55 3.35 15.95
CA VAL A 135 11.36 4.45 16.49
C VAL A 135 11.12 5.78 15.80
N GLY A 136 10.60 5.79 14.57
CA GLY A 136 10.37 7.02 13.83
C GLY A 136 9.49 6.83 12.61
N VAL A 137 9.29 7.91 11.89
CA VAL A 137 8.54 7.98 10.64
C VAL A 137 9.43 8.54 9.53
N VAL A 138 9.38 7.90 8.37
CA VAL A 138 10.01 8.37 7.14
C VAL A 138 8.96 8.52 6.04
N SER A 139 9.24 9.35 5.04
CA SER A 139 8.39 9.57 3.87
C SER A 139 9.15 9.17 2.60
N VAL A 140 8.45 8.63 1.61
CA VAL A 140 9.05 8.29 0.32
C VAL A 140 9.34 9.57 -0.47
N VAL A 141 10.61 9.79 -0.80
CA VAL A 141 11.07 10.94 -1.60
C VAL A 141 11.51 10.57 -3.01
N ARG A 142 11.73 9.28 -3.26
CA ARG A 142 11.91 8.74 -4.62
C ARG A 142 11.23 7.38 -4.73
N GLU A 143 10.36 7.26 -5.73
CA GLU A 143 9.69 6.00 -6.06
C GLU A 143 10.68 4.95 -6.56
N TRP A 144 10.20 3.72 -6.69
CA TRP A 144 11.03 2.57 -7.03
C TRP A 144 11.90 2.81 -8.27
N TYR A 145 13.20 2.66 -8.09
CA TYR A 145 14.18 2.68 -9.15
C TYR A 145 15.05 1.43 -9.09
N THR A 146 15.73 1.14 -10.18
CA THR A 146 16.70 0.05 -10.27
C THR A 146 18.09 0.62 -10.49
N ASP A 147 19.06 0.13 -9.72
CA ASP A 147 20.48 0.37 -9.92
C ASP A 147 21.17 -0.99 -10.14
N GLY A 148 21.51 -1.28 -11.39
CA GLY A 148 21.89 -2.62 -11.83
C GLY A 148 20.78 -3.65 -11.58
N ASP A 149 21.11 -4.75 -10.91
CA ASP A 149 20.19 -5.84 -10.56
C ASP A 149 19.41 -5.59 -9.25
N ALA A 150 19.75 -4.53 -8.51
CA ALA A 150 19.09 -4.15 -7.28
C ALA A 150 18.06 -3.05 -7.53
N GLY A 151 17.02 -3.01 -6.71
CA GLY A 151 16.07 -1.89 -6.73
C GLY A 151 15.72 -1.43 -5.34
N ALA A 152 15.38 -0.15 -5.25
CA ALA A 152 15.23 0.60 -4.01
C ALA A 152 14.22 1.73 -4.19
N VAL A 153 13.80 2.30 -3.07
CA VAL A 153 13.11 3.60 -2.97
C VAL A 153 13.98 4.50 -2.10
N ASP A 154 13.91 5.82 -2.27
CA ASP A 154 14.57 6.72 -1.31
C ASP A 154 13.54 7.22 -0.31
N VAL A 155 13.90 7.21 0.97
CA VAL A 155 13.07 7.69 2.07
C VAL A 155 13.78 8.79 2.83
N LYS A 156 12.98 9.73 3.36
CA LYS A 156 13.45 10.84 4.17
C LYS A 156 12.80 10.82 5.56
N ALA A 157 13.59 11.00 6.60
CA ALA A 157 13.13 11.19 7.97
C ALA A 157 12.12 12.34 8.05
N VAL A 158 10.97 12.04 8.63
CA VAL A 158 9.91 13.02 8.93
C VAL A 158 10.03 13.44 10.39
N GLY A 159 10.09 12.45 11.29
CA GLY A 159 10.19 12.71 12.72
C GLY A 159 10.43 11.43 13.52
N GLU A 160 11.09 11.58 14.67
CA GLU A 160 11.26 10.49 15.64
C GLU A 160 9.97 10.31 16.43
N MET A 161 9.58 9.06 16.72
CA MET A 161 8.44 8.79 17.60
C MET A 161 8.68 9.43 18.96
N ARG A 162 7.68 10.12 19.52
CA ARG A 162 7.83 10.74 20.85
C ARG A 162 8.09 9.68 21.92
N THR A 163 7.37 8.57 21.82
CA THR A 163 7.64 7.34 22.57
C THR A 163 7.78 6.18 21.57
N PRO A 164 8.93 5.47 21.55
CA PRO A 164 9.08 4.28 20.71
C PRO A 164 8.06 3.20 21.08
N VAL A 165 7.37 2.63 20.09
CA VAL A 165 6.31 1.64 20.30
C VAL A 165 6.86 0.22 20.16
N ASP A 166 6.86 -0.53 21.26
CA ASP A 166 7.41 -1.88 21.30
C ASP A 166 6.48 -2.91 20.65
N LEU A 167 7.06 -3.97 20.09
CA LEU A 167 6.30 -5.10 19.54
C LEU A 167 5.33 -5.71 20.57
N LYS A 168 5.64 -5.63 21.86
CA LYS A 168 4.78 -6.14 22.95
C LYS A 168 3.44 -5.41 22.99
N GLU A 169 3.45 -4.11 22.73
CA GLU A 169 2.26 -3.25 22.74
C GLU A 169 1.39 -3.54 21.52
N MET A 170 2.00 -3.82 20.37
CA MET A 170 1.29 -4.14 19.12
C MET A 170 0.71 -5.56 19.03
N LYS A 171 0.91 -6.43 20.04
CA LYS A 171 0.47 -7.85 19.97
C LYS A 171 -1.03 -8.07 19.84
N HIS A 172 -1.84 -7.06 20.17
CA HIS A 172 -3.30 -7.15 20.08
C HIS A 172 -3.81 -7.06 18.64
N PHE A 173 -3.02 -6.51 17.69
CA PHE A 173 -3.35 -6.45 16.26
C PHE A 173 -3.11 -7.80 15.55
N LYS A 174 -3.87 -8.84 15.91
CA LYS A 174 -3.62 -10.23 15.46
C LYS A 174 -3.57 -10.41 13.94
N ASP A 175 -4.32 -9.60 13.19
CA ASP A 175 -4.36 -9.64 11.73
C ASP A 175 -3.32 -8.76 11.05
N PHE A 176 -2.54 -8.00 11.81
CA PHE A 176 -1.48 -7.17 11.26
C PHE A 176 -0.40 -8.04 10.62
N ALA A 177 -0.05 -7.72 9.36
CA ALA A 177 0.91 -8.48 8.58
C ALA A 177 2.30 -8.58 9.26
N LEU A 178 2.66 -7.61 10.11
CA LEU A 178 3.87 -7.66 10.93
C LEU A 178 3.94 -8.92 11.82
N LEU A 179 2.83 -9.31 12.44
CA LEU A 179 2.73 -10.46 13.35
C LEU A 179 2.52 -11.76 12.58
N ARG A 180 1.70 -11.73 11.53
CA ARG A 180 1.40 -12.90 10.70
C ARG A 180 2.60 -13.34 9.84
N GLN A 181 3.44 -12.41 9.42
CA GLN A 181 4.58 -12.66 8.53
C GLN A 181 5.88 -12.02 9.07
N PRO A 182 6.51 -12.60 10.12
CA PRO A 182 7.65 -11.98 10.79
C PRO A 182 8.87 -11.74 9.87
N ARG A 183 9.04 -12.59 8.84
CA ARG A 183 10.14 -12.53 7.86
C ARG A 183 9.94 -11.50 6.74
N LEU A 184 8.80 -10.83 6.69
CA LEU A 184 8.53 -9.79 5.70
C LEU A 184 9.13 -8.46 6.19
N SER A 185 10.05 -7.86 5.42
CA SER A 185 10.78 -6.65 5.80
C SER A 185 10.04 -5.34 5.48
N VAL A 186 9.16 -5.35 4.49
CA VAL A 186 8.33 -4.22 4.10
C VAL A 186 6.88 -4.65 4.21
N VAL A 187 6.11 -3.96 5.05
CA VAL A 187 4.78 -4.39 5.46
C VAL A 187 3.78 -3.25 5.21
N PRO A 188 2.64 -3.49 4.54
CA PRO A 188 1.59 -2.47 4.46
C PRO A 188 0.93 -2.29 5.83
N VAL A 189 0.62 -1.05 6.19
CA VAL A 189 -0.01 -0.68 7.45
C VAL A 189 -1.41 -0.13 7.15
N PRO A 190 -2.48 -0.84 7.55
CA PRO A 190 -3.83 -0.29 7.51
C PRO A 190 -3.96 1.01 8.30
N ASP A 191 -4.83 1.91 7.87
CA ASP A 191 -4.98 3.24 8.50
C ASP A 191 -5.38 3.15 9.97
N ASP A 192 -6.31 2.26 10.31
CA ASP A 192 -6.71 2.03 11.68
C ASP A 192 -5.53 1.59 12.56
N ILE A 193 -4.64 0.74 12.04
CA ILE A 193 -3.45 0.30 12.76
C ILE A 193 -2.44 1.44 12.89
N TRP A 194 -2.27 2.25 11.86
CA TRP A 194 -1.40 3.42 11.89
C TRP A 194 -1.82 4.39 12.99
N ASP A 195 -3.10 4.78 13.00
CA ASP A 195 -3.65 5.74 13.94
C ASP A 195 -3.51 5.23 15.39
N ASN A 196 -3.75 3.92 15.62
CA ASN A 196 -3.55 3.31 16.94
C ASN A 196 -2.07 3.28 17.36
N ILE A 197 -1.14 2.95 16.46
CA ILE A 197 0.31 2.98 16.77
C ILE A 197 0.74 4.39 17.16
N CYS A 198 0.23 5.40 16.46
CA CYS A 198 0.53 6.77 16.80
C CYS A 198 -0.07 7.19 18.14
N ALA A 199 -1.29 6.78 18.46
CA ALA A 199 -1.87 6.99 19.78
C ALA A 199 -1.03 6.35 20.89
N LEU A 200 -0.50 5.14 20.68
CA LEU A 200 0.40 4.48 21.63
C LEU A 200 1.73 5.23 21.80
N GLY A 201 2.29 5.74 20.70
CA GLY A 201 3.55 6.48 20.73
C GLY A 201 3.43 7.95 21.14
N GLY A 202 2.20 8.46 21.29
CA GLY A 202 1.91 9.88 21.48
C GLY A 202 2.28 10.75 20.27
N GLY A 203 2.32 10.15 19.06
CA GLY A 203 2.75 10.80 17.84
C GLY A 203 4.26 10.73 17.56
N TYR A 204 4.72 11.50 16.57
CA TYR A 204 6.13 11.72 16.23
C TYR A 204 6.47 13.22 16.25
N HIS A 205 7.74 13.58 16.31
CA HIS A 205 8.14 14.99 16.30
C HIS A 205 7.80 15.62 14.94
N GLY A 206 7.03 16.72 14.93
CA GLY A 206 6.60 17.44 13.71
C GLY A 206 5.26 16.98 13.12
N ASP A 207 4.49 16.16 13.83
CA ASP A 207 3.14 15.72 13.42
C ASP A 207 2.00 16.72 13.77
N GLY A 208 2.33 17.80 14.47
CA GLY A 208 1.37 18.79 14.99
C GLY A 208 1.64 20.24 14.58
N ASP A 209 2.65 20.52 13.75
CA ASP A 209 3.01 21.89 13.32
C ASP A 209 2.12 22.41 12.17
N GLY A 210 0.84 22.06 12.18
CA GLY A 210 -0.17 22.62 11.28
C GLY A 210 -0.79 23.86 11.91
N ASP A 211 -0.38 25.03 11.41
CA ASP A 211 -1.07 26.32 11.54
C ASP A 211 -1.25 26.87 12.98
N ASP A 212 -0.15 27.29 13.63
CA ASP A 212 -0.22 28.29 14.72
C ASP A 212 0.39 29.62 14.26
N ASP A 213 -0.24 30.22 13.24
CA ASP A 213 -0.15 31.66 12.99
C ASP A 213 -1.15 32.36 13.93
N GLY A 214 -0.80 32.46 15.21
CA GLY A 214 -1.69 32.94 16.27
C GLY A 214 -1.03 33.92 17.22
N ASP A 215 -0.84 35.17 16.78
CA ASP A 215 -0.80 36.31 17.70
C ASP A 215 -2.09 36.32 18.55
N GLY A 216 -2.00 36.15 19.88
CA GLY A 216 -3.14 36.46 20.75
C GLY A 216 -3.17 35.75 22.11
N ASP A 217 -2.91 36.52 23.15
CA ASP A 217 -3.14 36.16 24.55
C ASP A 217 -4.58 35.61 24.77
N GLY A 218 -4.69 34.41 25.33
CA GLY A 218 -5.97 33.81 25.67
C GLY A 218 -5.83 32.60 26.59
N ASP A 219 -6.07 32.82 27.89
CA ASP A 219 -6.27 31.77 28.87
C ASP A 219 -7.43 30.86 28.43
N GLY A 220 -7.13 29.61 28.09
CA GLY A 220 -8.10 28.60 27.70
C GLY A 220 -7.60 27.21 28.04
N ASP A 221 -8.35 26.52 28.88
CA ASP A 221 -8.08 25.17 29.39
C ASP A 221 -7.72 24.21 28.24
N GLY A 222 -6.47 23.74 28.27
CA GLY A 222 -5.89 22.89 27.24
C GLY A 222 -6.42 21.46 27.30
N ASP A 223 -7.59 21.22 26.70
CA ASP A 223 -7.97 19.89 26.21
C ASP A 223 -7.18 19.61 24.92
N GLY A 224 -5.86 19.47 25.06
CA GLY A 224 -4.92 19.20 23.98
C GLY A 224 -5.04 17.78 23.45
N ASN A 225 -6.14 17.45 22.78
CA ASN A 225 -6.22 16.24 21.95
C ASN A 225 -5.73 16.55 20.53
N SER A 226 -4.46 16.94 20.39
CA SER A 226 -3.78 16.88 19.09
C SER A 226 -3.18 15.49 18.94
N LEU A 227 -4.03 14.50 18.66
CA LEU A 227 -3.62 13.19 18.18
C LEU A 227 -3.59 13.26 16.66
N ASN A 228 -2.50 13.77 16.09
CA ASN A 228 -2.31 13.72 14.64
C ASN A 228 -1.24 12.70 14.27
N CYS A 229 -1.70 11.73 13.48
CA CYS A 229 -0.93 10.85 12.62
C CYS A 229 -1.78 10.53 11.38
#